data_AF-A0A6G0TFT2-F1
#
_entry.id   AF-A0A6G0TFT2-F1
#
_cell.length_a   1.000
_cell.length_b   1.000
_cell.length_c   1.000
_cell.angle_alpha   90.00
_cell.angle_beta   90.00
_cell.angle_gamma   90.00
#
_symmetry.space_group_name_H-M   'P 1'
#
loop_
_entity.id
_entity.type
_entity.pdbx_description
1 polymer ?
#
loop_
_entity_poly.entity_id
_entity_poly.type
_entity_poly.pdbx_seq_one_letter_code
_entity_poly.pdbx_strand_id
1 'polypeptide(L)'
;MDSKINIRRRIYLIGASSHQLVGCKLPSNKQVLSVLFFNIREVKLSLRESARLVIDETLIFWQKARIPTREVRNCVPMLEELYNTWRSLQKNSSRRTNTQIKNENEFVQCFDELLSKLNTSHFNAGIEDINICTALSHTKNDVLQFALDHSKKEQFREDYRELLELTIIFLGRTPHRGISFRIPGASHHARWMAKAIYCLKIFIFRNQFKMSPRQQKACQDTCIFIVSIYVKKYENIDQKVAFVSLKKMCGHLWYLSPETAALAFFDINVPLSEKKKMVVALNTIDTSEYTANRFAIDIKNLSLLKSNCISDFINSSSVKLFHRFNIKTDFLNEDPVLWKINQHYIQGLNKFINLKVVNDAAERGVKLMSDYNNLITKNEDQKQFLIQTIYDYRQRYPNANKNTLKNYI
;
A
#
# COMPACT_ATOMS: atom_id res chain seq x y z
N MET A 1 38.85 -27.58 8.54
CA MET A 1 39.70 -26.54 9.15
C MET A 1 38.79 -25.45 9.70
N ASP A 2 38.47 -25.58 10.98
CA ASP A 2 37.63 -24.64 11.72
C ASP A 2 38.30 -23.27 11.81
N SER A 3 37.79 -22.31 11.05
CA SER A 3 38.17 -20.91 11.23
C SER A 3 37.55 -20.43 12.54
N LYS A 4 38.37 -20.36 13.60
CA LYS A 4 38.11 -19.64 14.85
C LYS A 4 37.43 -18.30 14.54
N ILE A 5 36.10 -18.24 14.67
CA ILE A 5 35.32 -17.00 14.55
C ILE A 5 35.84 -16.08 15.65
N ASN A 6 36.58 -15.05 15.24
CA ASN A 6 37.30 -14.15 16.13
C ASN A 6 36.29 -13.41 17.03
N ILE A 7 36.11 -13.89 18.27
CA ILE A 7 35.13 -13.42 19.26
C ILE A 7 35.25 -11.90 19.49
N ARG A 8 36.43 -11.32 19.24
CA ARG A 8 36.71 -9.87 19.31
C ARG A 8 35.97 -9.01 18.28
N ARG A 9 35.49 -9.58 17.16
CA ARG A 9 34.76 -8.83 16.11
C ARG A 9 33.24 -8.79 16.29
N ARG A 10 32.67 -9.51 17.27
CA ARG A 10 31.22 -9.45 17.53
C ARG A 10 30.87 -8.18 18.29
N ILE A 11 30.02 -7.36 17.68
CA ILE A 11 29.39 -6.21 18.29
C ILE A 11 28.21 -6.71 19.11
N TYR A 12 28.18 -6.36 20.39
CA TYR A 12 27.11 -6.70 21.32
C TYR A 12 25.72 -6.38 20.73
N LEU A 13 24.79 -7.34 20.77
CA LEU A 13 23.42 -7.29 20.20
C LEU A 13 23.31 -7.14 18.66
N ILE A 14 24.40 -6.83 17.94
CA ILE A 14 24.37 -6.48 16.51
C ILE A 14 25.02 -7.58 15.65
N GLY A 15 26.03 -8.26 16.16
CA GLY A 15 26.73 -9.32 15.44
C GLY A 15 27.99 -8.83 14.71
N ALA A 16 28.15 -9.16 13.44
CA ALA A 16 29.33 -8.75 12.66
C ALA A 16 29.22 -7.31 12.15
N SER A 17 30.36 -6.63 12.02
CA SER A 17 30.48 -5.39 11.24
C SER A 17 30.41 -5.68 9.74
N SER A 18 29.89 -4.73 8.98
CA SER A 18 29.82 -4.74 7.51
C SER A 18 30.50 -3.48 7.01
N HIS A 19 31.22 -3.56 5.90
CA HIS A 19 31.93 -2.39 5.35
C HIS A 19 31.02 -1.45 4.54
N GLN A 20 29.84 -1.92 4.13
CA GLN A 20 28.87 -1.15 3.35
C GLN A 20 27.44 -1.66 3.56
N LEU A 21 26.45 -0.85 3.19
CA LEU A 21 25.03 -1.19 3.17
C LEU A 21 24.70 -1.93 1.87
N VAL A 22 24.22 -3.18 1.99
CA VAL A 22 23.89 -4.04 0.85
C VAL A 22 22.43 -4.49 0.93
N GLY A 23 21.77 -4.60 -0.22
CA GLY A 23 20.41 -5.13 -0.35
C GLY A 23 19.52 -4.41 -1.37
N CYS A 24 18.32 -4.97 -1.60
CA CYS A 24 17.27 -4.40 -2.46
C CYS A 24 16.14 -3.71 -1.66
N LYS A 25 16.21 -3.75 -0.32
CA LYS A 25 15.26 -3.13 0.61
C LYS A 25 15.89 -1.91 1.27
N LEU A 26 15.06 -1.11 1.94
CA LEU A 26 15.54 -0.08 2.85
C LEU A 26 16.41 -0.77 3.94
N PRO A 27 17.67 -0.34 4.17
CA PRO A 27 18.54 -0.90 5.17
C PRO A 27 17.93 -0.79 6.56
N SER A 28 18.02 -1.88 7.32
CA SER A 28 17.54 -1.92 8.69
C SER A 28 18.49 -1.17 9.63
N ASN A 29 17.97 -0.77 10.79
CA ASN A 29 18.77 -0.17 11.87
C ASN A 29 19.99 -1.04 12.24
N LYS A 30 19.89 -2.37 12.11
CA LYS A 30 21.01 -3.30 12.33
C LYS A 30 22.10 -3.18 11.27
N GLN A 31 21.72 -3.05 10.00
CA GLN A 31 22.69 -2.87 8.91
C GLN A 31 23.37 -1.50 9.01
N VAL A 32 22.59 -0.45 9.27
CA VAL A 32 23.08 0.92 9.52
C VAL A 32 24.10 0.94 10.66
N LEU A 33 23.79 0.32 11.80
CA LEU A 33 24.75 0.22 12.91
C LEU A 33 25.96 -0.66 12.57
N SER A 34 25.79 -1.75 11.83
CA SER A 34 26.89 -2.64 11.44
C SER A 34 27.97 -1.90 10.63
N VAL A 35 27.57 -1.00 9.74
CA VAL A 35 28.48 -0.13 8.96
C VAL A 35 29.06 0.98 9.83
N LEU A 36 28.25 1.59 10.70
CA LEU A 36 28.74 2.58 11.66
C LEU A 36 29.89 2.02 12.52
N PHE A 37 29.75 0.77 12.99
CA PHE A 37 30.79 0.11 13.78
C PHE A 37 32.03 -0.26 12.98
N PHE A 38 31.89 -0.60 11.70
CA PHE A 38 33.04 -0.83 10.82
C PHE A 38 33.88 0.45 10.70
N ASN A 39 33.24 1.58 10.41
CA ASN A 39 33.89 2.88 10.30
C ASN A 39 34.56 3.33 11.61
N ILE A 40 33.93 3.07 12.76
CA ILE A 40 34.51 3.45 14.07
C ILE A 40 35.65 2.51 14.48
N ARG A 41 35.51 1.19 14.30
CA ARG A 41 36.46 0.20 14.86
C ARG A 41 37.61 -0.14 13.93
N GLU A 42 37.35 -0.23 12.63
CA GLU A 42 38.35 -0.65 11.64
C GLU A 42 38.96 0.58 10.95
N VAL A 43 38.13 1.55 10.52
CA VAL A 43 38.59 2.78 9.84
C VAL A 43 39.03 3.87 10.82
N LYS A 44 38.65 3.77 12.10
CA LYS A 44 38.99 4.70 13.20
C LYS A 44 38.48 6.14 13.02
N LEU A 45 37.32 6.30 12.38
CA LEU A 45 36.65 7.59 12.26
C LEU A 45 35.92 7.99 13.55
N SER A 46 35.70 9.28 13.75
CA SER A 46 34.85 9.76 14.85
C SER A 46 33.40 9.30 14.68
N LEU A 47 32.62 9.25 15.77
CA LEU A 47 31.19 8.88 15.71
C LEU A 47 30.42 9.78 14.73
N ARG A 48 30.71 11.09 14.75
CA ARG A 48 29.99 12.08 13.93
C ARG A 48 30.34 11.97 12.45
N GLU A 49 31.61 11.79 12.12
CA GLU A 49 32.05 11.57 10.73
C GLU A 49 31.52 10.25 10.19
N SER A 50 31.61 9.19 10.99
CA SER A 50 31.07 7.87 10.65
C SER A 50 29.55 7.92 10.43
N ALA A 51 28.81 8.58 11.32
CA ALA A 51 27.37 8.71 11.21
C ALA A 51 26.97 9.50 9.95
N ARG A 52 27.71 10.54 9.58
CA ARG A 52 27.47 11.29 8.35
C ARG A 52 27.61 10.39 7.11
N LEU A 53 28.71 9.64 7.01
CA LEU A 53 28.95 8.73 5.88
C LEU A 53 27.86 7.65 5.76
N VAL A 54 27.48 7.03 6.88
CA VAL A 54 26.43 6.00 6.89
C VAL A 54 25.07 6.58 6.52
N ILE A 55 24.75 7.80 6.96
CA ILE A 55 23.51 8.48 6.58
C ILE A 55 23.53 8.82 5.08
N ASP A 56 24.63 9.34 4.54
CA ASP A 56 24.75 9.63 3.12
C ASP A 56 24.53 8.35 2.28
N GLU A 57 25.13 7.22 2.70
CA GLU A 57 24.93 5.92 2.07
C GLU A 57 23.48 5.41 2.21
N THR A 58 22.86 5.61 3.38
CA THR A 58 21.45 5.24 3.62
C THR A 58 20.52 6.07 2.75
N LEU A 59 20.76 7.37 2.61
CA LEU A 59 19.92 8.27 1.82
C LEU A 59 19.85 7.88 0.34
N ILE A 60 20.90 7.27 -0.21
CA ILE A 60 20.91 6.73 -1.58
C ILE A 60 19.77 5.70 -1.74
N PHE A 61 19.52 4.84 -0.76
CA PHE A 61 18.42 3.87 -0.82
C PHE A 61 17.03 4.55 -0.79
N TRP A 62 16.88 5.67 -0.08
CA TRP A 62 15.59 6.39 0.07
C TRP A 62 15.31 7.20 -1.18
N GLN A 63 16.35 7.81 -1.75
CA GLN A 63 16.29 8.48 -3.05
C GLN A 63 15.95 7.48 -4.17
N LYS A 64 16.59 6.30 -4.19
CA LYS A 64 16.23 5.20 -5.11
C LYS A 64 14.77 4.76 -4.96
N ALA A 65 14.23 4.78 -3.74
CA ALA A 65 12.82 4.48 -3.46
C ALA A 65 11.86 5.67 -3.67
N ARG A 66 12.36 6.85 -4.11
CA ARG A 66 11.60 8.11 -4.26
C ARG A 66 10.86 8.55 -2.99
N ILE A 67 11.43 8.26 -1.83
CA ILE A 67 10.91 8.69 -0.54
C ILE A 67 11.50 10.06 -0.21
N PRO A 68 10.68 11.08 0.11
CA PRO A 68 11.20 12.37 0.55
C PRO A 68 12.05 12.23 1.82
N THR A 69 13.28 12.76 1.79
CA THR A 69 14.25 12.65 2.88
C THR A 69 14.42 13.98 3.61
N ARG A 70 14.75 13.90 4.90
CA ARG A 70 15.24 15.06 5.66
C ARG A 70 16.70 15.32 5.30
N GLU A 71 17.15 16.56 5.50
CA GLU A 71 18.55 16.93 5.31
C GLU A 71 19.47 16.14 6.26
N VAL A 72 20.68 15.82 5.79
CA VAL A 72 21.70 15.01 6.50
C VAL A 72 21.93 15.51 7.93
N ARG A 73 22.01 16.84 8.12
CA ARG A 73 22.23 17.47 9.43
C ARG A 73 21.18 17.08 10.49
N ASN A 74 19.96 16.74 10.07
CA ASN A 74 18.87 16.34 10.95
C ASN A 74 18.80 14.82 11.15
N CYS A 75 19.44 14.04 10.29
CA CYS A 75 19.47 12.58 10.35
C CYS A 75 20.65 12.06 11.18
N VAL A 76 21.80 12.75 11.13
CA VAL A 76 23.01 12.38 11.90
C VAL A 76 22.74 12.28 13.42
N PRO A 77 22.07 13.26 14.08
CA PRO A 77 21.76 13.17 15.50
C PRO A 77 20.91 11.93 15.86
N MET A 78 20.03 11.50 14.96
CA MET A 78 19.20 10.31 15.19
C MET A 78 20.04 9.02 15.23
N LEU A 79 21.07 8.92 14.37
CA LEU A 79 21.98 7.78 14.38
C LEU A 79 22.94 7.81 15.57
N GLU A 80 23.38 9.01 15.97
CA GLU A 80 24.17 9.19 17.20
C GLU A 80 23.37 8.79 18.45
N GLU A 81 22.09 9.16 18.52
CA GLU A 81 21.18 8.73 19.60
C GLU A 81 21.05 7.21 19.65
N LEU A 82 20.84 6.56 18.49
CA LEU A 82 20.77 5.10 18.38
C LEU A 82 22.05 4.41 18.86
N TYR A 83 23.23 4.97 18.51
CA TYR A 83 24.52 4.50 19.01
C TYR A 83 24.65 4.67 20.53
N ASN A 84 24.19 5.80 21.08
CA ASN A 84 24.25 6.08 22.52
C ASN A 84 23.34 5.14 23.31
N THR A 85 22.13 4.85 22.80
CA THR A 85 21.24 3.83 23.38
C THR A 85 21.93 2.47 23.42
N TRP A 86 22.52 2.04 22.31
CA TRP A 86 23.31 0.81 22.25
C TRP A 86 24.46 0.82 23.27
N ARG A 87 25.21 1.92 23.37
CA ARG A 87 26.37 2.03 24.24
C ARG A 87 25.99 1.94 25.72
N SER A 88 24.85 2.52 26.10
CA SER A 88 24.29 2.40 27.44
C SER A 88 23.95 0.95 27.77
N LEU A 89 23.29 0.24 26.85
CA LEU A 89 22.97 -1.18 27.01
C LEU A 89 24.23 -2.04 27.12
N GLN A 90 25.24 -1.77 26.29
CA GLN A 90 26.51 -2.47 26.35
C GLN A 90 27.21 -2.29 27.71
N LYS A 91 27.24 -1.07 28.26
CA LYS A 91 27.84 -0.79 29.56
C LYS A 91 27.15 -1.54 30.71
N ASN A 92 25.85 -1.76 30.61
CA ASN A 92 25.03 -2.39 31.64
C ASN A 92 24.82 -3.91 31.42
N SER A 93 25.42 -4.49 30.38
CA SER A 93 25.26 -5.90 29.99
C SER A 93 25.61 -6.92 31.09
N SER A 94 26.47 -6.56 32.04
CA SER A 94 26.86 -7.41 33.16
C SER A 94 25.80 -7.48 34.27
N ARG A 95 24.89 -6.50 34.37
CA ARG A 95 23.95 -6.38 35.49
C ARG A 95 22.82 -7.42 35.48
N ARG A 96 22.53 -8.03 34.31
CA ARG A 96 21.52 -9.10 34.10
C ARG A 96 20.18 -8.94 34.86
N THR A 97 19.76 -7.71 35.13
CA THR A 97 18.46 -7.46 35.78
C THR A 97 17.32 -7.67 34.78
N ASN A 98 16.12 -7.99 35.27
CA ASN A 98 14.93 -8.12 34.42
C ASN A 98 14.68 -6.87 33.56
N THR A 99 14.93 -5.68 34.12
CA THR A 99 14.84 -4.40 33.39
C THR A 99 15.88 -4.31 32.28
N GLN A 100 17.12 -4.73 32.54
CA GLN A 100 18.19 -4.71 31.54
C GLN A 100 17.90 -5.70 30.39
N ILE A 101 17.45 -6.92 30.70
CA ILE A 101 17.05 -7.92 29.71
C ILE A 101 15.88 -7.39 28.86
N LYS A 102 14.88 -6.75 29.49
CA LYS A 102 13.77 -6.10 28.78
C LYS A 102 14.26 -5.02 27.82
N ASN A 103 15.16 -4.13 28.27
CA ASN A 103 15.69 -3.04 27.45
C ASN A 103 16.56 -3.54 26.28
N GLU A 104 17.35 -4.60 26.50
CA GLU A 104 18.13 -5.27 25.43
C GLU A 104 17.21 -5.91 24.39
N ASN A 105 16.14 -6.56 24.83
CA ASN A 105 15.14 -7.15 23.95
C ASN A 105 14.38 -6.07 23.15
N GLU A 106 13.95 -4.98 23.78
CA GLU A 106 13.31 -3.83 23.09
C GLU A 106 14.25 -3.23 22.03
N PHE A 107 15.54 -3.12 22.33
CA PHE A 107 16.54 -2.58 21.40
C PHE A 107 16.79 -3.50 20.21
N VAL A 108 16.94 -4.82 20.43
CA VAL A 108 17.08 -5.81 19.34
C VAL A 108 15.79 -5.90 18.50
N GLN A 109 14.62 -5.66 19.11
CA GLN A 109 13.35 -5.62 18.38
C GLN A 109 13.24 -4.44 17.41
N CYS A 110 13.91 -3.32 17.67
CA CYS A 110 14.00 -2.17 16.78
C CYS A 110 14.74 -2.47 15.45
N PHE A 111 15.34 -3.67 15.31
CA PHE A 111 16.08 -4.11 14.12
C PHE A 111 15.24 -4.84 13.06
N ASP A 112 14.08 -5.40 13.41
CA ASP A 112 13.22 -6.17 12.50
C ASP A 112 11.91 -5.42 12.21
N GLU A 113 11.30 -5.63 11.03
CA GLU A 113 10.04 -4.98 10.63
C GLU A 113 8.96 -5.19 11.73
N LEU A 114 8.51 -4.06 12.32
CA LEU A 114 7.65 -3.91 13.51
C LEU A 114 6.42 -4.84 13.60
N LEU A 115 5.96 -5.41 12.48
CA LEU A 115 4.74 -6.21 12.40
C LEU A 115 4.98 -7.72 12.41
N SER A 116 6.23 -8.17 12.26
CA SER A 116 6.60 -9.60 12.24
C SER A 116 6.63 -10.27 13.63
N LYS A 117 6.60 -9.46 14.71
CA LYS A 117 6.70 -9.93 16.11
C LYS A 117 5.44 -9.68 16.95
N LEU A 118 4.35 -9.22 16.34
CA LEU A 118 3.11 -9.00 17.07
C LEU A 118 2.63 -10.32 17.67
N ASN A 119 2.43 -10.34 18.98
CA ASN A 119 1.82 -11.49 19.62
C ASN A 119 0.36 -11.55 19.20
N THR A 120 0.05 -12.41 18.22
CA THR A 120 -1.28 -12.55 17.62
C THR A 120 -2.32 -13.06 18.60
N SER A 121 -1.93 -13.59 19.76
CA SER A 121 -2.85 -13.99 20.84
C SER A 121 -3.15 -12.86 21.83
N HIS A 122 -2.35 -11.80 21.87
CA HIS A 122 -2.52 -10.67 22.79
C HIS A 122 -2.94 -9.40 22.04
N PHE A 123 -4.20 -9.34 21.63
CA PHE A 123 -4.78 -8.19 20.94
C PHE A 123 -5.98 -7.63 21.70
N ASN A 124 -6.31 -6.37 21.42
CA ASN A 124 -7.45 -5.69 22.03
C ASN A 124 -8.40 -5.24 20.92
N ALA A 125 -9.67 -5.66 21.00
CA ALA A 125 -10.66 -5.22 20.02
C ALA A 125 -10.76 -3.68 20.03
N GLY A 126 -11.12 -3.11 18.88
CA GLY A 126 -11.32 -1.67 18.74
C GLY A 126 -12.45 -1.18 19.65
N ILE A 127 -13.50 -1.98 19.81
CA ILE A 127 -14.67 -1.67 20.65
C ILE A 127 -14.35 -1.55 22.15
N GLU A 128 -13.20 -2.06 22.62
CA GLU A 128 -12.76 -1.92 24.01
C GLU A 128 -12.32 -0.47 24.33
N ASP A 129 -12.07 0.35 23.31
CA ASP A 129 -11.81 1.78 23.48
C ASP A 129 -13.13 2.56 23.59
N ILE A 130 -13.29 3.32 24.68
CA ILE A 130 -14.52 4.07 25.00
C ILE A 130 -14.92 5.01 23.86
N ASN A 131 -13.96 5.71 23.26
CA ASN A 131 -14.23 6.67 22.19
C ASN A 131 -14.66 5.97 20.89
N ILE A 132 -14.13 4.77 20.60
CA ILE A 132 -14.59 3.94 19.47
C ILE A 132 -15.99 3.37 19.76
N CYS A 133 -16.22 2.87 20.97
CA CYS A 133 -17.51 2.32 21.37
C CYS A 133 -18.62 3.36 21.23
N THR A 134 -18.38 4.59 21.69
CA THR A 134 -19.32 5.71 21.55
C THR A 134 -19.51 6.11 20.09
N ALA A 135 -18.44 6.17 19.29
CA ALA A 135 -18.53 6.54 17.88
C ALA A 135 -19.22 5.48 17.00
N LEU A 136 -19.14 4.20 17.37
CA LEU A 136 -19.69 3.07 16.60
C LEU A 136 -20.98 2.48 17.20
N SER A 137 -21.51 3.05 18.28
CA SER A 137 -22.67 2.50 19.01
C SER A 137 -23.89 2.24 18.11
N HIS A 138 -24.18 3.18 17.21
CA HIS A 138 -25.32 3.11 16.29
C HIS A 138 -25.05 2.30 15.01
N THR A 139 -23.78 2.03 14.67
CA THR A 139 -23.39 1.41 13.39
C THR A 139 -22.84 0.00 13.53
N LYS A 140 -22.45 -0.38 14.74
CA LYS A 140 -21.76 -1.64 15.04
C LYS A 140 -22.49 -2.85 14.48
N ASN A 141 -23.77 -3.03 14.81
CA ASN A 141 -24.54 -4.22 14.43
C ASN A 141 -24.68 -4.33 12.91
N ASP A 142 -24.89 -3.19 12.29
CA ASP A 142 -25.06 -2.99 10.87
C ASP A 142 -23.80 -3.30 10.05
N VAL A 143 -22.66 -2.79 10.48
CA VAL A 143 -21.35 -3.04 9.86
C VAL A 143 -20.92 -4.48 10.11
N LEU A 144 -21.19 -5.00 11.30
CA LEU A 144 -20.88 -6.37 11.67
C LEU A 144 -21.66 -7.38 10.82
N GLN A 145 -22.98 -7.20 10.64
CA GLN A 145 -23.76 -8.07 9.76
C GLN A 145 -23.24 -8.02 8.33
N PHE A 146 -23.00 -6.82 7.80
CA PHE A 146 -22.42 -6.66 6.46
C PHE A 146 -21.10 -7.42 6.32
N ALA A 147 -20.19 -7.28 7.28
CA ALA A 147 -18.89 -7.94 7.24
C ALA A 147 -19.01 -9.47 7.35
N LEU A 148 -19.91 -9.98 8.19
CA LEU A 148 -20.17 -11.42 8.35
C LEU A 148 -20.77 -12.02 7.07
N ASP A 149 -21.72 -11.35 6.43
CA ASP A 149 -22.38 -11.84 5.22
C ASP A 149 -21.43 -11.82 4.01
N HIS A 150 -20.59 -10.78 3.89
CA HIS A 150 -19.63 -10.68 2.80
C HIS A 150 -18.39 -11.54 3.02
N SER A 151 -18.01 -11.81 4.27
CA SER A 151 -16.89 -12.72 4.59
C SER A 151 -17.17 -14.18 4.15
N LYS A 152 -18.44 -14.59 4.12
CA LYS A 152 -18.88 -15.92 3.63
C LYS A 152 -18.83 -16.06 2.11
N LYS A 153 -18.90 -14.94 1.37
CA LYS A 153 -18.86 -14.95 -0.10
C LYS A 153 -17.42 -15.13 -0.60
N GLU A 154 -17.28 -15.66 -1.81
CA GLU A 154 -15.99 -15.70 -2.49
C GLU A 154 -15.53 -14.26 -2.79
N GLN A 155 -14.28 -13.96 -2.45
CA GLN A 155 -13.70 -12.62 -2.59
C GLN A 155 -12.69 -12.66 -3.73
N PHE A 156 -12.74 -11.66 -4.61
CA PHE A 156 -11.83 -11.57 -5.76
C PHE A 156 -10.35 -11.43 -5.37
N ARG A 157 -10.06 -10.94 -4.15
CA ARG A 157 -8.71 -10.86 -3.59
C ARG A 157 -8.71 -11.13 -2.09
N GLU A 158 -7.63 -11.72 -1.62
CA GLU A 158 -7.43 -12.04 -0.21
C GLU A 158 -7.34 -10.80 0.69
N ASP A 159 -6.80 -9.67 0.19
CA ASP A 159 -6.71 -8.41 0.95
C ASP A 159 -8.10 -7.86 1.34
N TYR A 160 -9.12 -8.04 0.48
CA TYR A 160 -10.50 -7.65 0.79
C TYR A 160 -11.09 -8.53 1.89
N ARG A 161 -10.80 -9.83 1.84
CA ARG A 161 -11.21 -10.76 2.89
C ARG A 161 -10.54 -10.42 4.22
N GLU A 162 -9.26 -10.12 4.20
CA GLU A 162 -8.51 -9.72 5.38
C GLU A 162 -9.06 -8.43 6.01
N LEU A 163 -9.45 -7.45 5.20
CA LEU A 163 -10.12 -6.24 5.71
C LEU A 163 -11.43 -6.58 6.43
N LEU A 164 -12.27 -7.45 5.87
CA LEU A 164 -13.54 -7.87 6.48
C LEU A 164 -13.30 -8.63 7.79
N GLU A 165 -12.35 -9.57 7.81
CA GLU A 165 -11.98 -10.35 9.00
C GLU A 165 -11.44 -9.43 10.11
N LEU A 166 -10.55 -8.48 9.77
CA LEU A 166 -10.06 -7.47 10.73
C LEU A 166 -11.16 -6.55 11.23
N THR A 167 -12.14 -6.20 10.39
CA THR A 167 -13.30 -5.39 10.81
C THR A 167 -14.16 -6.15 11.83
N ILE A 168 -14.38 -7.44 11.62
CA ILE A 168 -15.12 -8.30 12.56
C ILE A 168 -14.38 -8.38 13.90
N ILE A 169 -13.06 -8.60 13.88
CA ILE A 169 -12.20 -8.62 15.07
C ILE A 169 -12.23 -7.26 15.79
N PHE A 170 -12.13 -6.17 15.04
CA PHE A 170 -12.16 -4.81 15.58
C PHE A 170 -13.47 -4.50 16.31
N LEU A 171 -14.61 -5.00 15.81
CA LEU A 171 -15.93 -4.86 16.43
C LEU A 171 -16.17 -5.84 17.59
N GLY A 172 -15.19 -6.69 17.92
CA GLY A 172 -15.22 -7.60 19.07
C GLY A 172 -15.90 -8.95 18.79
N ARG A 173 -15.92 -9.40 17.54
CA ARG A 173 -16.46 -10.72 17.15
C ARG A 173 -15.40 -11.59 16.49
N THR A 174 -15.68 -12.88 16.38
CA THR A 174 -14.82 -13.86 15.73
C THR A 174 -15.23 -14.06 14.26
N PRO A 175 -14.29 -13.98 13.31
CA PRO A 175 -14.55 -14.33 11.91
C PRO A 175 -14.83 -15.84 11.75
N HIS A 176 -15.45 -16.23 10.62
CA HIS A 176 -15.83 -17.63 10.37
C HIS A 176 -14.63 -18.59 10.32
N ARG A 177 -13.46 -18.12 9.86
CA ARG A 177 -12.20 -18.89 9.79
C ARG A 177 -11.39 -18.86 11.09
N GLY A 178 -11.96 -18.28 12.16
CA GLY A 178 -11.24 -18.01 13.40
C GLY A 178 -10.41 -16.72 13.32
N ILE A 179 -9.76 -16.38 14.44
CA ILE A 179 -8.91 -15.19 14.54
C ILE A 179 -7.51 -15.55 14.05
N SER A 180 -7.12 -15.01 12.90
CA SER A 180 -5.78 -15.14 12.33
C SER A 180 -5.34 -13.79 11.78
N PHE A 181 -4.09 -13.41 12.04
CA PHE A 181 -3.51 -12.18 11.53
C PHE A 181 -2.42 -12.53 10.52
N ARG A 182 -2.62 -12.17 9.25
CA ARG A 182 -1.59 -12.35 8.22
C ARG A 182 -0.51 -11.30 8.36
N ILE A 183 0.68 -11.56 7.82
CA ILE A 183 1.71 -10.53 7.71
C ILE A 183 1.23 -9.53 6.64
N PRO A 184 1.11 -8.23 6.97
CA PRO A 184 0.63 -7.26 6.00
C PRO A 184 1.61 -7.12 4.83
N GLY A 185 1.06 -7.10 3.60
CA GLY A 185 1.83 -7.00 2.36
C GLY A 185 2.49 -5.63 2.15
N ALA A 186 3.38 -5.52 1.17
CA ALA A 186 4.15 -4.30 0.93
C ALA A 186 3.25 -3.05 0.74
N SER A 187 3.44 -2.04 1.61
CA SER A 187 2.74 -0.76 1.55
C SER A 187 3.34 0.11 0.44
N HIS A 188 2.52 0.49 -0.55
CA HIS A 188 2.89 1.40 -1.64
C HIS A 188 1.95 2.60 -1.65
N HIS A 189 2.42 3.77 -2.10
CA HIS A 189 1.64 5.01 -2.06
C HIS A 189 0.27 4.90 -2.76
N ALA A 190 0.19 4.12 -3.83
CA ALA A 190 -1.02 3.88 -4.63
C ALA A 190 -2.02 2.87 -4.01
N ARG A 191 -1.62 2.08 -3.02
CA ARG A 191 -2.47 1.02 -2.44
C ARG A 191 -3.12 1.45 -1.13
N TRP A 192 -4.30 2.08 -1.22
CA TRP A 192 -5.09 2.48 -0.05
C TRP A 192 -5.48 1.29 0.84
N MET A 193 -5.82 0.14 0.27
CA MET A 193 -6.20 -1.06 1.02
C MET A 193 -5.11 -1.52 1.99
N ALA A 194 -3.85 -1.54 1.55
CA ALA A 194 -2.73 -1.87 2.43
C ALA A 194 -2.69 -0.90 3.61
N LYS A 195 -2.79 0.42 3.37
CA LYS A 195 -2.80 1.43 4.44
C LYS A 195 -3.95 1.19 5.44
N ALA A 196 -5.14 0.82 4.97
CA ALA A 196 -6.27 0.50 5.82
C ALA A 196 -6.00 -0.72 6.72
N ILE A 197 -5.47 -1.81 6.15
CA ILE A 197 -5.09 -3.02 6.89
C ILE A 197 -4.01 -2.72 7.94
N TYR A 198 -3.00 -1.93 7.58
CA TYR A 198 -1.95 -1.50 8.52
C TYR A 198 -2.53 -0.69 9.67
N CYS A 199 -3.40 0.29 9.42
CA CYS A 199 -4.02 1.11 10.46
C CYS A 199 -4.85 0.26 11.44
N LEU A 200 -5.68 -0.65 10.93
CA LEU A 200 -6.48 -1.55 11.78
C LEU A 200 -5.60 -2.44 12.65
N LYS A 201 -4.54 -3.03 12.09
CA LYS A 201 -3.60 -3.86 12.86
C LYS A 201 -2.86 -3.06 13.93
N ILE A 202 -2.33 -1.89 13.58
CA ILE A 202 -1.63 -1.03 14.54
C ILE A 202 -2.54 -0.69 15.72
N PHE A 203 -3.83 -0.45 15.48
CA PHE A 203 -4.78 -0.14 16.53
C PHE A 203 -5.21 -1.38 17.36
N ILE A 204 -5.45 -2.52 16.70
CA ILE A 204 -5.78 -3.79 17.37
C ILE A 204 -4.64 -4.22 18.31
N PHE A 205 -3.40 -3.98 17.91
CA PHE A 205 -2.20 -4.26 18.68
C PHE A 205 -1.64 -3.03 19.42
N ARG A 206 -2.47 -2.02 19.69
CA ARG A 206 -2.03 -0.73 20.27
C ARG A 206 -1.21 -0.87 21.55
N ASN A 207 -1.52 -1.86 22.39
CA ASN A 207 -0.82 -2.12 23.65
C ASN A 207 0.60 -2.69 23.45
N GLN A 208 0.92 -3.18 22.25
CA GLN A 208 2.26 -3.65 21.86
C GLN A 208 3.11 -2.55 21.19
N PHE A 209 2.52 -1.38 20.91
CA PHE A 209 3.21 -0.24 20.30
C PHE A 209 3.35 0.93 21.28
N LYS A 210 4.54 1.56 21.31
CA LYS A 210 4.72 2.85 22.01
C LYS A 210 4.20 3.98 21.11
N MET A 211 2.93 4.33 21.25
CA MET A 211 2.31 5.45 20.53
C MET A 211 2.11 6.65 21.45
N SER A 212 2.36 7.86 20.96
CA SER A 212 1.97 9.09 21.67
C SER A 212 0.44 9.25 21.65
N PRO A 213 -0.15 10.01 22.60
CA PRO A 213 -1.59 10.25 22.62
C PRO A 213 -2.13 10.83 21.30
N ARG A 214 -1.35 11.70 20.65
CA ARG A 214 -1.68 12.29 19.35
C ARG A 214 -1.70 11.24 18.23
N GLN A 215 -0.73 10.32 18.22
CA GLN A 215 -0.66 9.23 17.23
C GLN A 215 -1.77 8.21 17.44
N GLN A 216 -2.07 7.87 18.70
CA GLN A 216 -3.17 6.98 19.05
C GLN A 216 -4.51 7.57 18.62
N LYS A 217 -4.73 8.87 18.87
CA LYS A 217 -5.95 9.57 18.43
C LYS A 217 -6.08 9.60 16.90
N ALA A 218 -4.99 9.90 16.18
CA ALA A 218 -4.99 9.89 14.72
C ALA A 218 -5.26 8.48 14.14
N CYS A 219 -4.67 7.45 14.74
CA CYS A 219 -4.88 6.05 14.35
C CYS A 219 -6.32 5.61 14.64
N GLN A 220 -6.88 6.02 15.78
CA GLN A 220 -8.27 5.83 16.15
C GLN A 220 -9.23 6.44 15.13
N ASP A 221 -9.06 7.73 14.83
CA ASP A 221 -9.94 8.44 13.89
C ASP A 221 -9.88 7.81 12.50
N THR A 222 -8.69 7.31 12.11
CA THR A 222 -8.50 6.56 10.86
C THR A 222 -9.17 5.19 10.90
N CYS A 223 -9.13 4.46 12.02
CA CYS A 223 -9.83 3.18 12.16
C CYS A 223 -11.34 3.34 12.15
N ILE A 224 -11.86 4.39 12.81
CA ILE A 224 -13.27 4.77 12.75
C ILE A 224 -13.63 5.05 11.28
N PHE A 225 -12.86 5.88 10.56
CA PHE A 225 -13.06 6.08 9.12
C PHE A 225 -13.15 4.76 8.35
N ILE A 226 -12.20 3.83 8.56
CA ILE A 226 -12.12 2.60 7.78
C ILE A 226 -13.35 1.73 8.03
N VAL A 227 -13.68 1.49 9.30
CA VAL A 227 -14.82 0.64 9.69
C VAL A 227 -16.15 1.29 9.35
N SER A 228 -16.26 2.61 9.53
CA SER A 228 -17.50 3.34 9.34
C SER A 228 -17.82 3.63 7.88
N ILE A 229 -16.82 4.01 7.06
CA ILE A 229 -17.01 4.62 5.73
C ILE A 229 -16.53 3.70 4.62
N TYR A 230 -15.42 2.99 4.84
CA TYR A 230 -14.86 2.09 3.83
C TYR A 230 -15.61 0.75 3.78
N VAL A 231 -16.29 0.37 4.86
CA VAL A 231 -17.09 -0.87 4.95
C VAL A 231 -18.61 -0.61 4.82
N LYS A 232 -19.16 0.56 5.20
CA LYS A 232 -20.60 0.88 5.03
C LYS A 232 -20.87 2.37 4.79
N LYS A 233 -22.04 2.73 4.25
CA LYS A 233 -22.46 4.11 3.87
C LYS A 233 -22.82 4.93 5.13
N TYR A 234 -21.87 5.73 5.65
CA TYR A 234 -21.92 6.41 6.96
C TYR A 234 -22.64 7.77 7.04
N GLU A 235 -23.25 8.27 5.96
CA GLU A 235 -23.84 9.62 5.98
C GLU A 235 -24.91 9.81 7.06
N ASN A 236 -25.60 8.73 7.44
CA ASN A 236 -26.72 8.77 8.37
C ASN A 236 -26.30 8.87 9.86
N ILE A 237 -25.00 8.85 10.18
CA ILE A 237 -24.51 8.75 11.57
C ILE A 237 -23.71 9.98 12.00
N ASP A 238 -22.73 10.44 11.21
CA ASP A 238 -22.01 11.69 11.47
C ASP A 238 -21.60 12.37 10.17
N GLN A 239 -22.27 13.48 9.90
CA GLN A 239 -22.16 14.24 8.67
C GLN A 239 -20.79 14.93 8.52
N LYS A 240 -20.14 15.32 9.62
CA LYS A 240 -18.84 16.01 9.59
C LYS A 240 -17.71 15.06 9.26
N VAL A 241 -17.67 13.89 9.92
CA VAL A 241 -16.67 12.86 9.64
C VAL A 241 -16.88 12.27 8.25
N ALA A 242 -18.14 11.99 7.86
CA ALA A 242 -18.46 11.58 6.51
C ALA A 242 -17.96 12.58 5.45
N PHE A 243 -18.16 13.88 5.68
CA PHE A 243 -17.70 14.93 4.75
C PHE A 243 -16.17 14.94 4.56
N VAL A 244 -15.39 14.98 5.64
CA VAL A 244 -13.91 14.98 5.57
C VAL A 244 -13.40 13.73 4.83
N SER A 245 -14.11 12.64 5.03
CA SER A 245 -13.74 11.34 4.52
C SER A 245 -14.05 11.18 3.03
N LEU A 246 -15.23 11.63 2.63
CA LEU A 246 -15.66 11.67 1.24
C LEU A 246 -14.78 12.66 0.45
N LYS A 247 -14.41 13.80 1.05
CA LYS A 247 -13.40 14.71 0.49
C LYS A 247 -12.08 14.00 0.19
N LYS A 248 -11.62 13.11 1.07
CA LYS A 248 -10.40 12.34 0.82
C LYS A 248 -10.58 11.31 -0.30
N MET A 249 -11.73 10.64 -0.35
CA MET A 249 -12.08 9.67 -1.41
C MET A 249 -12.22 10.30 -2.79
N CYS A 250 -12.73 11.54 -2.90
CA CYS A 250 -12.74 12.30 -4.15
C CYS A 250 -11.34 12.42 -4.78
N GLY A 251 -10.31 12.54 -3.95
CA GLY A 251 -8.91 12.56 -4.41
C GLY A 251 -8.39 11.23 -4.95
N HIS A 252 -9.15 10.13 -4.77
CA HIS A 252 -8.81 8.79 -5.25
C HIS A 252 -9.63 8.34 -6.47
N LEU A 253 -10.50 9.20 -7.02
CA LEU A 253 -11.31 8.93 -8.21
C LEU A 253 -10.53 9.11 -9.53
N TRP A 254 -9.21 8.97 -9.51
CA TRP A 254 -8.35 9.19 -10.68
C TRP A 254 -8.71 8.29 -11.87
N TYR A 255 -9.21 7.10 -11.58
CA TYR A 255 -9.63 6.12 -12.58
C TYR A 255 -11.09 6.28 -13.01
N LEU A 256 -11.87 7.17 -12.38
CA LEU A 256 -13.26 7.41 -12.77
C LEU A 256 -13.28 8.38 -13.95
N SER A 257 -13.45 7.80 -15.14
CA SER A 257 -13.55 8.50 -16.42
C SER A 257 -14.74 7.97 -17.23
N PRO A 258 -15.26 8.73 -18.20
CA PRO A 258 -16.31 8.25 -19.09
C PRO A 258 -15.91 6.97 -19.84
N GLU A 259 -14.65 6.89 -20.29
CA GLU A 259 -14.13 5.69 -20.97
C GLU A 259 -14.16 4.45 -20.06
N THR A 260 -13.77 4.57 -18.80
CA THR A 260 -13.82 3.43 -17.86
C THR A 260 -15.24 3.08 -17.44
N ALA A 261 -16.14 4.06 -17.35
CA ALA A 261 -17.54 3.84 -17.02
C ALA A 261 -18.25 3.01 -18.11
N ALA A 262 -17.83 3.12 -19.38
CA ALA A 262 -18.35 2.29 -20.46
C ALA A 262 -18.15 0.77 -20.27
N LEU A 263 -17.25 0.32 -19.38
CA LEU A 263 -17.16 -1.11 -19.04
C LEU A 263 -18.47 -1.64 -18.44
N ALA A 264 -19.26 -0.78 -17.78
CA ALA A 264 -20.53 -1.15 -17.18
C ALA A 264 -21.60 -1.61 -18.20
N PHE A 265 -21.45 -1.29 -19.49
CA PHE A 265 -22.33 -1.83 -20.54
C PHE A 265 -22.26 -3.38 -20.62
N PHE A 266 -21.12 -3.96 -20.24
CA PHE A 266 -20.86 -5.40 -20.25
C PHE A 266 -21.06 -6.09 -18.90
N ASP A 267 -21.38 -5.34 -17.84
CA ASP A 267 -21.65 -5.92 -16.53
C ASP A 267 -23.06 -6.54 -16.49
N ILE A 268 -23.14 -7.76 -15.96
CA ILE A 268 -24.39 -8.50 -15.79
C ILE A 268 -25.23 -7.98 -14.62
N ASN A 269 -24.60 -7.31 -13.65
CA ASN A 269 -25.25 -6.78 -12.46
C ASN A 269 -25.95 -5.44 -12.72
N VAL A 270 -25.69 -4.79 -13.87
CA VAL A 270 -26.34 -3.54 -14.25
C VAL A 270 -27.73 -3.83 -14.83
N PRO A 271 -28.82 -3.32 -14.23
CA PRO A 271 -30.18 -3.58 -14.69
C PRO A 271 -30.42 -3.09 -16.12
N LEU A 272 -31.34 -3.74 -16.84
CA LEU A 272 -31.71 -3.34 -18.20
C LEU A 272 -32.26 -1.90 -18.28
N SER A 273 -33.04 -1.49 -17.27
CA SER A 273 -33.54 -0.11 -17.15
C SER A 273 -32.40 0.92 -17.08
N GLU A 274 -31.31 0.56 -16.41
CA GLU A 274 -30.11 1.40 -16.28
C GLU A 274 -29.31 1.41 -17.58
N LYS A 275 -29.15 0.26 -18.25
CA LYS A 275 -28.50 0.18 -19.57
C LYS A 275 -29.20 1.05 -20.61
N LYS A 276 -30.54 1.09 -20.59
CA LYS A 276 -31.33 1.99 -21.45
C LYS A 276 -30.98 3.47 -21.20
N LYS A 277 -30.88 3.89 -19.93
CA LYS A 277 -30.47 5.25 -19.57
C LYS A 277 -29.04 5.56 -20.02
N MET A 278 -28.12 4.60 -19.88
CA MET A 278 -26.73 4.76 -20.33
C MET A 278 -26.64 4.97 -21.85
N VAL A 279 -27.45 4.29 -22.66
CA VAL A 279 -27.52 4.51 -24.12
C VAL A 279 -28.04 5.90 -24.45
N VAL A 280 -29.06 6.37 -23.73
CA VAL A 280 -29.59 7.74 -23.91
C VAL A 280 -28.52 8.78 -23.56
N ALA A 281 -27.82 8.60 -22.44
CA ALA A 281 -26.74 9.50 -22.00
C ALA A 281 -25.59 9.57 -23.02
N LEU A 282 -25.30 8.46 -23.70
CA LEU A 282 -24.26 8.37 -24.74
C LEU A 282 -24.59 9.19 -26.00
N ASN A 283 -25.88 9.34 -26.31
CA ASN A 283 -26.38 10.11 -27.46
C ASN A 283 -26.69 11.58 -27.13
N THR A 284 -26.50 11.99 -25.87
CA THR A 284 -26.74 13.37 -25.45
C THR A 284 -25.51 14.20 -25.82
N ILE A 285 -25.71 15.32 -26.53
CA ILE A 285 -24.61 16.21 -26.94
C ILE A 285 -24.07 16.91 -25.68
N ASP A 286 -22.82 16.59 -25.31
CA ASP A 286 -22.12 17.28 -24.22
C ASP A 286 -21.85 18.74 -24.63
N THR A 287 -22.59 19.69 -24.05
CA THR A 287 -22.30 21.13 -24.13
C THR A 287 -21.13 21.54 -23.22
N SER A 288 -20.62 20.63 -22.40
CA SER A 288 -19.50 20.88 -21.51
C SER A 288 -18.21 20.33 -22.12
N GLU A 289 -17.27 21.24 -22.37
CA GLU A 289 -15.88 20.90 -22.66
C GLU A 289 -15.28 20.13 -21.47
N TYR A 290 -15.50 18.82 -21.40
CA TYR A 290 -14.69 17.92 -20.59
C TYR A 290 -13.31 17.79 -21.24
N THR A 291 -12.52 18.86 -21.15
CA THR A 291 -11.09 18.88 -21.50
C THR A 291 -10.26 17.97 -20.60
N ALA A 292 -10.81 17.51 -19.48
CA ALA A 292 -10.17 16.55 -18.59
C ALA A 292 -10.67 15.13 -18.84
N ASN A 293 -9.75 14.18 -19.04
CA ASN A 293 -9.99 12.72 -19.12
C ASN A 293 -10.60 12.10 -17.83
N ARG A 294 -11.15 12.90 -16.91
CA ARG A 294 -11.54 12.52 -15.55
C ARG A 294 -12.71 13.35 -15.04
N PHE A 295 -13.59 12.74 -14.25
CA PHE A 295 -14.63 13.46 -13.52
C PHE A 295 -14.03 14.24 -12.35
N ALA A 296 -14.05 15.57 -12.42
CA ALA A 296 -13.71 16.44 -11.31
C ALA A 296 -14.93 16.56 -10.37
N ILE A 297 -14.95 15.76 -9.31
CA ILE A 297 -16.05 15.79 -8.33
C ILE A 297 -15.67 16.74 -7.20
N ASP A 298 -16.41 17.85 -7.09
CA ASP A 298 -16.38 18.74 -5.92
C ASP A 298 -17.23 18.16 -4.79
N ILE A 299 -16.81 18.38 -3.55
CA ILE A 299 -17.41 17.83 -2.32
C ILE A 299 -18.84 18.37 -2.13
N LYS A 300 -19.15 19.54 -2.71
CA LYS A 300 -20.50 20.11 -2.72
C LYS A 300 -21.49 19.31 -3.58
N ASN A 301 -20.99 18.61 -4.59
CA ASN A 301 -21.77 17.77 -5.52
C ASN A 301 -21.78 16.29 -5.09
N LEU A 302 -21.45 16.01 -3.84
CA LEU A 302 -21.24 14.64 -3.38
C LEU A 302 -22.54 13.93 -2.96
N SER A 303 -23.58 14.72 -2.67
CA SER A 303 -24.97 14.25 -2.64
C SER A 303 -25.39 13.68 -3.99
N LEU A 304 -24.94 14.28 -5.10
CA LEU A 304 -25.18 13.79 -6.45
C LEU A 304 -24.56 12.39 -6.64
N LEU A 305 -23.30 12.15 -6.24
CA LEU A 305 -22.69 10.80 -6.30
C LEU A 305 -23.52 9.67 -5.63
N LYS A 306 -24.33 10.00 -4.62
CA LYS A 306 -25.14 9.01 -3.89
C LYS A 306 -26.50 8.77 -4.53
N SER A 307 -27.04 9.75 -5.24
CA SER A 307 -28.25 9.65 -6.06
C SER A 307 -27.96 9.26 -7.50
N ASN A 308 -26.71 9.42 -7.94
CA ASN A 308 -26.33 9.25 -9.32
C ASN A 308 -26.28 7.77 -9.67
N CYS A 309 -26.87 7.47 -10.80
CA CYS A 309 -26.86 6.14 -11.38
C CYS A 309 -25.64 6.01 -12.31
N ILE A 310 -25.36 4.80 -12.79
CA ILE A 310 -24.19 4.56 -13.65
C ILE A 310 -24.32 5.38 -14.94
N SER A 311 -25.56 5.62 -15.41
CA SER A 311 -25.86 6.50 -16.55
C SER A 311 -25.24 7.89 -16.44
N ASP A 312 -25.08 8.43 -15.24
CA ASP A 312 -24.63 9.81 -15.05
C ASP A 312 -23.10 9.97 -15.24
N PHE A 313 -22.39 8.84 -15.31
CA PHE A 313 -20.96 8.78 -15.65
C PHE A 313 -20.72 8.43 -17.12
N ILE A 314 -21.79 8.25 -17.91
CA ILE A 314 -21.72 8.00 -19.35
C ILE A 314 -21.99 9.30 -20.08
N ASN A 315 -21.11 9.61 -21.01
CA ASN A 315 -21.26 10.72 -21.94
C ASN A 315 -20.72 10.34 -23.33
N SER A 316 -20.69 11.30 -24.26
CA SER A 316 -20.24 11.11 -25.64
C SER A 316 -18.82 10.52 -25.75
N SER A 317 -17.94 10.84 -24.79
CA SER A 317 -16.55 10.33 -24.76
C SER A 317 -16.45 8.86 -24.33
N SER A 318 -17.48 8.29 -23.73
CA SER A 318 -17.49 6.87 -23.33
C SER A 318 -17.36 5.93 -24.53
N VAL A 319 -17.80 6.39 -25.71
CA VAL A 319 -17.69 5.65 -26.98
C VAL A 319 -16.24 5.37 -27.39
N LYS A 320 -15.30 6.23 -26.96
CA LYS A 320 -13.87 6.09 -27.26
C LYS A 320 -13.32 4.74 -26.77
N LEU A 321 -13.90 4.16 -25.71
CA LEU A 321 -13.54 2.82 -25.24
C LEU A 321 -13.80 1.75 -26.32
N PHE A 322 -14.99 1.76 -26.93
CA PHE A 322 -15.36 0.77 -27.95
C PHE A 322 -14.44 0.87 -29.17
N HIS A 323 -14.13 2.09 -29.61
CA HIS A 323 -13.16 2.32 -30.69
C HIS A 323 -11.76 1.79 -30.34
N ARG A 324 -11.27 2.05 -29.12
CA ARG A 324 -9.94 1.58 -28.68
C ARG A 324 -9.82 0.05 -28.66
N PHE A 325 -10.91 -0.65 -28.32
CA PHE A 325 -10.97 -2.10 -28.33
C PHE A 325 -11.45 -2.71 -29.65
N ASN A 326 -11.67 -1.88 -30.68
CA ASN A 326 -12.20 -2.29 -31.98
C ASN A 326 -13.48 -3.13 -31.83
N ILE A 327 -14.44 -2.59 -31.08
CA ILE A 327 -15.77 -3.15 -30.88
C ILE A 327 -16.75 -2.29 -31.67
N LYS A 328 -17.52 -2.93 -32.56
CA LYS A 328 -18.57 -2.24 -33.30
C LYS A 328 -19.70 -1.84 -32.36
N THR A 329 -20.20 -0.63 -32.52
CA THR A 329 -21.22 -0.01 -31.65
C THR A 329 -22.65 -0.25 -32.12
N ASP A 330 -22.85 -1.06 -33.18
CA ASP A 330 -24.16 -1.30 -33.80
C ASP A 330 -25.21 -1.83 -32.81
N PHE A 331 -24.76 -2.59 -31.81
CA PHE A 331 -25.62 -3.11 -30.74
C PHE A 331 -26.23 -1.99 -29.87
N LEU A 332 -25.62 -0.81 -29.78
CA LEU A 332 -26.16 0.32 -29.01
C LEU A 332 -27.46 0.88 -29.62
N ASN A 333 -27.74 0.56 -30.89
CA ASN A 333 -28.98 0.96 -31.57
C ASN A 333 -30.13 -0.04 -31.33
N GLU A 334 -29.85 -1.20 -30.76
CA GLU A 334 -30.83 -2.24 -30.44
C GLU A 334 -31.24 -2.17 -28.96
N ASP A 335 -32.43 -2.68 -28.62
CA ASP A 335 -32.86 -2.75 -27.21
C ASP A 335 -31.87 -3.62 -26.41
N PRO A 336 -31.40 -3.17 -25.22
CA PRO A 336 -30.54 -3.95 -24.33
C PRO A 336 -30.97 -5.38 -24.03
N VAL A 337 -32.25 -5.73 -24.20
CA VAL A 337 -32.74 -7.10 -24.13
C VAL A 337 -32.08 -8.01 -25.19
N LEU A 338 -31.85 -7.48 -26.39
CA LEU A 338 -31.33 -8.22 -27.54
C LEU A 338 -29.79 -8.30 -27.57
N TRP A 339 -29.10 -7.52 -26.73
CA TRP A 339 -27.63 -7.49 -26.69
C TRP A 339 -27.00 -8.87 -26.44
N LYS A 340 -27.67 -9.73 -25.67
CA LYS A 340 -27.18 -11.10 -25.41
C LYS A 340 -27.12 -11.98 -26.66
N ILE A 341 -27.88 -11.63 -27.69
CA ILE A 341 -27.96 -12.37 -28.97
C ILE A 341 -27.07 -11.67 -30.03
N ASN A 342 -26.79 -10.38 -29.86
CA ASN A 342 -25.99 -9.59 -30.78
C ASN A 342 -24.52 -10.05 -30.79
N GLN A 343 -24.01 -10.38 -31.98
CA GLN A 343 -22.65 -10.89 -32.17
C GLN A 343 -21.57 -9.87 -31.76
N HIS A 344 -21.79 -8.58 -31.98
CA HIS A 344 -20.83 -7.52 -31.63
C HIS A 344 -20.76 -7.28 -30.13
N TYR A 345 -21.90 -7.38 -29.43
CA TYR A 345 -21.92 -7.34 -27.97
C TYR A 345 -21.20 -8.54 -27.36
N ILE A 346 -21.45 -9.75 -27.87
CA ILE A 346 -20.76 -10.98 -27.39
C ILE A 346 -19.25 -10.88 -27.63
N GLN A 347 -18.82 -10.37 -28.79
CA GLN A 347 -17.40 -10.13 -29.07
C GLN A 347 -16.78 -9.14 -28.08
N GLY A 348 -17.47 -8.04 -27.77
CA GLY A 348 -17.03 -7.07 -26.77
C GLY A 348 -16.95 -7.67 -25.36
N LEU A 349 -17.99 -8.40 -24.96
CA LEU A 349 -18.06 -9.10 -23.68
C LEU A 349 -16.90 -10.09 -23.52
N ASN A 350 -16.65 -10.91 -24.54
CA ASN A 350 -15.53 -11.86 -24.54
C ASN A 350 -14.17 -11.15 -24.47
N LYS A 351 -14.00 -10.00 -25.14
CA LYS A 351 -12.78 -9.18 -25.03
C LYS A 351 -12.58 -8.65 -23.62
N PHE A 352 -13.65 -8.17 -22.96
CA PHE A 352 -13.56 -7.59 -21.62
C PHE A 352 -13.46 -8.62 -20.49
N ILE A 353 -14.12 -9.77 -20.61
CA ILE A 353 -13.95 -10.90 -19.68
C ILE A 353 -12.52 -11.44 -19.75
N ASN A 354 -11.98 -11.60 -20.96
CA ASN A 354 -10.61 -12.05 -21.17
C ASN A 354 -9.59 -10.92 -21.09
N LEU A 355 -10.04 -9.69 -20.78
CA LEU A 355 -9.14 -8.59 -20.53
C LEU A 355 -8.37 -8.97 -19.27
N LYS A 356 -7.12 -9.40 -19.44
CA LYS A 356 -6.21 -9.50 -18.32
C LYS A 356 -6.09 -8.09 -17.77
N VAL A 357 -6.79 -7.84 -16.65
CA VAL A 357 -6.52 -6.72 -15.77
C VAL A 357 -5.15 -7.02 -15.20
N VAL A 358 -4.12 -6.76 -16.01
CA VAL A 358 -2.76 -7.01 -15.57
C VAL A 358 -2.56 -5.99 -14.48
N ASN A 359 -2.46 -6.54 -13.27
CA ASN A 359 -1.98 -5.89 -12.07
C ASN A 359 -1.14 -4.66 -12.42
N ASP A 360 -1.53 -3.55 -11.79
CA ASP A 360 -0.91 -2.22 -11.74
C ASP A 360 0.46 -2.16 -12.46
N ALA A 361 0.73 -1.19 -13.33
CA ALA A 361 2.04 -1.13 -14.04
C ALA A 361 3.24 -1.31 -13.09
N ALA A 362 3.07 -0.90 -11.82
CA ALA A 362 3.96 -1.20 -10.70
C ALA A 362 4.14 -2.70 -10.39
N GLU A 363 3.08 -3.51 -10.33
CA GLU A 363 3.14 -4.95 -10.07
C GLU A 363 3.71 -5.75 -11.23
N ARG A 364 3.43 -5.36 -12.49
CA ARG A 364 4.19 -5.90 -13.64
C ARG A 364 5.67 -5.57 -13.52
N GLY A 365 6.00 -4.32 -13.18
CA GLY A 365 7.39 -3.91 -12.97
C GLY A 365 8.07 -4.72 -11.87
N VAL A 366 7.41 -4.91 -10.73
CA VAL A 366 7.93 -5.68 -9.59
C VAL A 366 8.08 -7.16 -9.94
N LYS A 367 7.09 -7.78 -10.60
CA LYS A 367 7.16 -9.20 -10.99
C LYS A 367 8.21 -9.44 -12.07
N LEU A 368 8.25 -8.61 -13.10
CA LEU A 368 9.26 -8.68 -14.16
C LEU A 368 10.68 -8.51 -13.57
N MET A 369 10.87 -7.55 -12.66
CA MET A 369 12.14 -7.35 -11.99
C MET A 369 12.50 -8.53 -11.08
N SER A 370 11.53 -9.08 -10.35
CA SER A 370 11.72 -10.25 -9.50
C SER A 370 12.13 -11.49 -10.30
N ASP A 371 11.45 -11.74 -11.43
CA ASP A 371 11.75 -12.87 -12.30
C ASP A 371 13.11 -12.69 -13.00
N TYR A 372 13.40 -11.48 -13.49
CA TYR A 372 14.68 -11.14 -14.09
C TYR A 372 15.86 -11.25 -13.10
N ASN A 373 15.66 -10.82 -11.86
CA ASN A 373 16.66 -10.94 -10.79
C ASN A 373 17.02 -12.39 -10.46
N ASN A 374 16.15 -13.35 -10.75
CA ASN A 374 16.39 -14.77 -10.49
C ASN A 374 17.02 -15.51 -11.67
N LEU A 375 17.03 -14.92 -12.88
CA LEU A 375 17.53 -15.56 -14.11
C LEU A 375 19.05 -15.43 -14.30
N ILE A 376 19.65 -14.31 -13.91
CA ILE A 376 21.05 -14.00 -14.29
C ILE A 376 22.06 -14.41 -13.23
N THR A 377 21.84 -14.04 -11.97
CA THR A 377 22.76 -14.38 -10.88
C THR A 377 22.05 -14.44 -9.55
N LYS A 378 22.46 -15.38 -8.69
CA LYS A 378 21.98 -15.49 -7.31
C LYS A 378 22.86 -14.70 -6.33
N ASN A 379 23.98 -14.14 -6.79
CA ASN A 379 24.89 -13.32 -5.99
C ASN A 379 24.41 -11.87 -5.93
N GLU A 380 24.15 -11.35 -4.72
CA GLU A 380 23.58 -10.02 -4.48
C GLU A 380 24.48 -8.86 -4.96
N ASP A 381 25.80 -8.97 -4.84
CA ASP A 381 26.72 -7.91 -5.27
C ASP A 381 26.68 -7.74 -6.79
N GLN A 382 26.61 -8.86 -7.51
CA GLN A 382 26.49 -8.87 -8.98
C GLN A 382 25.12 -8.36 -9.43
N LYS A 383 24.03 -8.66 -8.68
CA LYS A 383 22.70 -8.09 -8.97
C LYS A 383 22.72 -6.57 -8.87
N GLN A 384 23.32 -6.01 -7.81
CA GLN A 384 23.38 -4.56 -7.64
C GLN A 384 24.14 -3.89 -8.78
N PHE A 385 25.27 -4.45 -9.19
CA PHE A 385 26.04 -3.93 -10.33
C PHE A 385 25.23 -4.01 -11.63
N LEU A 386 24.60 -5.15 -11.92
CA LEU A 386 23.80 -5.36 -13.11
C LEU A 386 22.62 -4.36 -13.22
N ILE A 387 21.93 -4.10 -12.11
CA ILE A 387 20.82 -3.14 -12.08
C ILE A 387 21.32 -1.72 -12.39
N GLN A 388 22.48 -1.33 -11.85
CA GLN A 388 23.11 -0.04 -12.17
C GLN A 388 23.47 0.03 -13.65
N THR A 389 24.10 -1.01 -14.20
CA THR A 389 24.44 -1.07 -15.63
C THR A 389 23.19 -0.96 -16.51
N ILE A 390 22.10 -1.65 -16.16
CA ILE A 390 20.84 -1.57 -16.91
C ILE A 390 20.21 -0.18 -16.80
N TYR A 391 20.25 0.44 -15.62
CA TYR A 391 19.75 1.79 -15.42
C TYR A 391 20.53 2.80 -16.27
N ASP A 392 21.85 2.78 -16.18
CA ASP A 392 22.74 3.66 -16.96
C ASP A 392 22.58 3.41 -18.46
N TYR A 393 22.43 2.16 -18.87
CA TYR A 393 22.14 1.78 -20.25
C TYR A 393 20.79 2.33 -20.72
N ARG A 394 19.72 2.25 -19.92
CA ARG A 394 18.41 2.80 -20.28
C ARG A 394 18.38 4.33 -20.30
N GLN A 395 19.21 4.98 -19.47
CA GLN A 395 19.38 6.44 -19.52
C GLN A 395 20.14 6.88 -20.77
N ARG A 396 21.19 6.15 -21.16
CA ARG A 396 21.94 6.40 -22.40
C ARG A 396 21.16 6.01 -23.66
N TYR A 397 20.34 4.97 -23.57
CA TYR A 397 19.58 4.39 -24.69
C TYR A 397 18.09 4.27 -24.30
N PRO A 398 17.33 5.37 -24.42
CA PRO A 398 15.94 5.42 -23.98
C PRO A 398 14.99 4.51 -24.79
N ASN A 399 15.43 4.04 -25.96
CA ASN A 399 14.64 3.23 -26.87
C ASN A 399 15.51 2.13 -27.51
N ALA A 400 14.94 0.92 -27.62
CA ALA A 400 15.62 -0.27 -28.16
C ALA A 400 15.67 -0.30 -29.70
N ASN A 401 15.61 0.86 -30.35
CA ASN A 401 15.60 0.95 -31.80
C ASN A 401 17.04 0.85 -32.33
N LYS A 402 17.25 0.02 -33.35
CA LYS A 402 18.57 -0.19 -33.98
C LYS A 402 19.20 1.12 -34.47
N ASN A 403 18.38 2.11 -34.86
CA ASN A 403 18.84 3.43 -35.28
C ASN A 403 19.35 4.28 -34.10
N THR A 404 18.75 4.16 -32.92
CA THR A 404 19.19 4.90 -31.72
C THR A 404 20.52 4.38 -31.22
N LEU A 405 20.75 3.06 -31.28
CA LEU A 405 22.01 2.44 -30.86
C LEU A 405 23.17 2.76 -31.81
N LYS A 406 22.89 2.98 -33.10
CA LYS A 406 23.90 3.35 -34.10
C LYS A 406 24.46 4.76 -33.95
N ASN A 407 23.77 5.67 -33.24
CA ASN A 407 24.24 7.05 -33.07
C ASN A 407 25.26 7.21 -31.93
N TYR A 408 25.56 6.13 -31.21
CA TYR A 408 26.42 6.11 -30.01
C TYR A 408 27.52 5.02 -30.08
N ILE A 409 27.61 4.31 -31.20
CA ILE A 409 28.73 3.44 -31.61
C ILE A 409 29.43 4.17 -32.74
#